data_AF-A0A8B3CL08-F1
#
_entry.id   AF-A0A8B3CL08-F1
#
_cell.length_a   1.000
_cell.length_b   1.000
_cell.length_c   1.000
_cell.angle_alpha   90.00
_cell.angle_beta   90.00
_cell.angle_gamma   90.00
#
_symmetry.space_group_name_H-M   'P 1'
#
loop_
_entity.id
_entity.type
_entity.pdbx_description
1 polymer ?
#
loop_
_entity_poly.entity_id
_entity_poly.type
_entity_poly.pdbx_seq_one_letter_code
_entity_poly.pdbx_strand_id
1 'polypeptide(L)'
;MRILVGDSNGDSYYRAATPEEAYRIQNGNGLTMASDKGGAFSSANNFLEALDNKMNGSGKFETKDQRSLRESQAHQKLVDNLAGTNQAILEKYGNRIASPEQVAAQYGKNAEVYGERFHFLTDGNGNITGKILKDSAYENQTDAQFRDRTRGINSSNICSLASSAGMLMSEGIPQHNPGQKFADELAGGFVERIPSSDAQKPSGRITKTFGENVEIYSNGTKTGHSQDPNEQVRNAYTDSGKYGNNAKIKELLDRGIPVMASTKLSSSGHITYIVGYDESKKTWITHDPYGDKNRANYGRQESTAGRAIEYGQNAHGIGDRRIYWMEDKN
;
A
#
# COMPACT_ATOMS: atom_id res chain seq x y z
N MET A 1 11.78 4.36 6.54
CA MET A 1 12.57 5.61 6.62
C MET A 1 13.68 5.56 5.58
N ARG A 2 13.79 6.58 4.72
CA ARG A 2 14.90 6.72 3.76
C ARG A 2 15.82 7.84 4.21
N ILE A 3 17.12 7.65 4.09
CA ILE A 3 18.15 8.61 4.50
C ILE A 3 18.98 9.03 3.32
N LEU A 4 19.36 10.31 3.28
CA LEU A 4 20.28 10.86 2.29
C LEU A 4 21.71 10.53 2.71
N VAL A 5 22.46 9.88 1.82
CA VAL A 5 23.84 9.43 2.06
C VAL A 5 24.73 10.02 0.98
N GLY A 6 25.84 10.63 1.39
CA GLY A 6 26.89 11.09 0.48
C GLY A 6 27.90 9.99 0.19
N ASP A 7 28.29 9.81 -1.07
CA ASP A 7 29.39 8.93 -1.45
C ASP A 7 30.75 9.65 -1.38
N SER A 8 31.84 8.91 -1.59
CA SER A 8 33.20 9.46 -1.58
C SER A 8 33.50 10.42 -2.72
N ASN A 9 32.60 10.53 -3.71
CA ASN A 9 32.74 11.40 -4.88
C ASN A 9 31.95 12.71 -4.70
N GLY A 10 31.18 12.86 -3.62
CA GLY A 10 30.40 14.05 -3.31
C GLY A 10 28.96 14.00 -3.82
N ASP A 11 28.51 12.87 -4.38
CA ASP A 11 27.13 12.67 -4.81
C ASP A 11 26.26 12.20 -3.64
N SER A 12 24.99 12.62 -3.61
CA SER A 12 24.06 12.25 -2.52
C SER A 12 22.87 11.45 -3.05
N TYR A 13 22.52 10.35 -2.39
CA TYR A 13 21.41 9.47 -2.78
C TYR A 13 20.60 8.96 -1.58
N TYR A 14 19.37 8.53 -1.83
CA TYR A 14 18.47 8.03 -0.79
C TYR A 14 18.50 6.51 -0.72
N ARG A 15 18.75 5.95 0.47
CA ARG A 15 18.61 4.51 0.74
C ARG A 15 17.75 4.24 1.96
N ALA A 16 17.29 3.01 2.11
CA ALA A 16 16.66 2.57 3.35
C ALA A 16 17.64 2.77 4.52
N ALA A 17 17.15 3.36 5.62
CA ALA A 17 17.91 3.45 6.85
C ALA A 17 18.15 2.05 7.41
N THR A 18 19.34 1.76 7.93
CA THR A 18 19.52 0.56 8.76
C THR A 18 18.72 0.69 10.05
N PRO A 19 18.43 -0.42 10.76
CA PRO A 19 17.75 -0.37 12.05
C PRO A 19 18.42 0.58 13.05
N GLU A 20 19.76 0.59 13.11
CA GLU A 20 20.52 1.48 13.98
C GLU A 20 20.45 2.96 13.56
N GLU A 21 20.40 3.24 12.26
CA GLU A 21 20.29 4.60 11.73
C GLU A 21 18.89 5.17 11.94
N ALA A 22 17.86 4.36 11.69
CA ALA A 22 16.48 4.70 11.99
C ALA A 22 16.31 5.02 13.49
N TYR A 23 16.90 4.19 14.36
CA TYR A 23 16.91 4.41 15.80
C TYR A 23 17.61 5.71 16.22
N ARG A 24 18.74 6.07 15.61
CA ARG A 24 19.47 7.32 15.92
C ARG A 24 18.73 8.56 15.44
N ILE A 25 18.09 8.48 14.28
CA ILE A 25 17.33 9.59 13.66
C ILE A 25 16.06 9.87 14.45
N GLN A 26 15.33 8.84 14.86
CA GLN A 26 14.12 8.99 15.68
C GLN A 26 14.43 9.57 17.08
N ASN A 27 15.63 9.35 17.60
CA ASN A 27 16.05 9.83 18.92
C ASN A 27 16.89 11.13 18.89
N GLY A 28 17.00 11.81 17.75
CA GLY A 28 17.64 13.14 17.65
C GLY A 28 19.17 13.17 17.82
N ASN A 29 19.85 12.02 17.72
CA ASN A 29 21.30 11.92 17.98
C ASN A 29 22.14 11.98 16.69
N GLY A 30 22.12 13.13 16.00
CA GLY A 30 23.24 13.55 15.15
C GLY A 30 23.12 13.45 13.62
N LEU A 31 21.93 13.25 13.05
CA LEU A 31 21.68 13.46 11.61
C LEU A 31 20.56 14.48 11.47
N THR A 32 20.92 15.73 11.15
CA THR A 32 19.98 16.83 10.94
C THR A 32 19.10 16.55 9.71
N MET A 33 17.77 16.59 9.91
CA MET A 33 16.84 16.68 8.79
C MET A 33 17.04 18.03 8.09
N ALA A 34 17.27 18.01 6.78
CA ALA A 34 17.01 19.19 5.97
C ALA A 34 15.48 19.32 5.81
N SER A 35 14.83 20.06 6.70
CA SER A 35 13.47 20.57 6.45
C SER A 35 13.51 22.09 6.46
N ASP A 36 13.46 22.69 5.28
CA ASP A 36 13.09 24.09 5.18
C ASP A 36 11.58 24.21 5.28
N LYS A 37 11.15 25.08 6.21
CA LYS A 37 9.78 25.53 6.53
C LYS A 37 9.05 24.72 7.60
N GLY A 38 9.16 25.23 8.82
CA GLY A 38 8.21 24.98 9.89
C GLY A 38 6.85 25.63 9.61
N GLY A 39 5.79 24.88 9.92
CA GLY A 39 4.41 25.38 9.96
C GLY A 39 3.39 24.25 9.88
N ALA A 40 2.52 24.16 10.91
CA ALA A 40 1.27 23.38 10.97
C ALA A 40 1.30 21.88 11.41
N PHE A 41 2.27 21.41 12.20
CA PHE A 41 2.29 20.02 12.72
C PHE A 41 1.50 19.76 14.03
N SER A 42 0.84 20.77 14.63
CA SER A 42 0.27 20.59 15.98
C SER A 42 -1.08 19.86 16.03
N SER A 43 -1.91 19.91 14.97
CA SER A 43 -3.25 19.30 15.00
C SER A 43 -3.25 17.80 14.71
N ALA A 44 -2.39 17.33 13.80
CA ALA A 44 -2.29 15.92 13.43
C ALA A 44 -1.65 15.08 14.56
N ASN A 45 -0.59 15.60 15.19
CA ASN A 45 0.04 14.94 16.33
C ASN A 45 -0.91 14.80 17.51
N ASN A 46 -1.70 15.84 17.81
CA ASN A 46 -2.70 15.78 18.88
C ASN A 46 -3.82 14.76 18.62
N PHE A 47 -4.18 14.51 17.35
CA PHE A 47 -5.18 13.52 16.97
C PHE A 47 -4.64 12.09 17.06
N LEU A 48 -3.40 11.84 16.61
CA LEU A 48 -2.74 10.55 16.76
C LEU A 48 -2.50 10.20 18.23
N GLU A 49 -2.09 11.17 19.04
CA GLU A 49 -1.97 10.99 20.49
C GLU A 49 -3.33 10.69 21.16
N ALA A 50 -4.43 11.28 20.67
CA ALA A 50 -5.77 10.98 21.17
C ALA A 50 -6.23 9.56 20.83
N LEU A 51 -5.92 9.07 19.62
CA LEU A 51 -6.16 7.69 19.18
C LEU A 51 -5.36 6.68 20.02
N ASP A 52 -4.06 6.91 20.18
CA ASP A 52 -3.16 6.04 20.96
C ASP A 52 -3.60 5.94 22.43
N ASN A 53 -3.97 7.07 23.05
CA ASN A 53 -4.43 7.12 24.44
C ASN A 53 -5.76 6.40 24.68
N LYS A 54 -6.64 6.37 23.66
CA LYS A 54 -7.94 5.70 23.75
C LYS A 54 -7.85 4.20 23.48
N MET A 55 -6.96 3.77 22.58
CA MET A 55 -6.76 2.35 22.27
C MET A 55 -6.03 1.59 23.38
N ASN A 56 -5.17 2.25 24.15
CA ASN A 56 -4.51 1.63 25.32
C ASN A 56 -5.40 1.53 26.57
N GLY A 57 -6.67 1.93 26.49
CA GLY A 57 -7.70 1.67 27.51
C GLY A 57 -7.46 2.25 28.91
N SER A 58 -6.36 2.97 29.13
CA SER A 58 -5.89 3.35 30.48
C SER A 58 -6.12 4.83 30.82
N GLY A 59 -6.39 5.68 29.81
CA GLY A 59 -6.46 7.13 30.00
C GLY A 59 -5.17 7.75 30.59
N LYS A 60 -4.06 6.99 30.61
CA LYS A 60 -2.76 7.42 31.10
C LYS A 60 -1.80 7.53 29.93
N PHE A 61 -1.06 8.64 29.89
CA PHE A 61 0.00 8.87 28.92
C PHE A 61 1.04 7.75 29.00
N GLU A 62 1.35 7.18 27.83
CA GLU A 62 2.40 6.16 27.64
C GLU A 62 3.78 6.73 28.00
N THR A 63 4.64 5.93 28.65
CA THR A 63 6.03 6.35 28.90
C THR A 63 6.87 6.29 27.62
N LYS A 64 8.03 6.98 27.60
CA LYS A 64 8.95 6.93 26.45
C LYS A 64 9.40 5.50 26.08
N ASP A 65 9.69 4.69 27.09
CA ASP A 65 10.15 3.31 26.88
C ASP A 65 9.02 2.42 26.32
N GLN A 66 7.79 2.60 26.81
CA GLN A 66 6.61 1.91 26.29
C GLN A 66 6.37 2.27 24.81
N ARG A 67 6.47 3.56 24.48
CA ARG A 67 6.34 4.05 23.11
C ARG A 67 7.41 3.46 22.18
N SER A 68 8.68 3.51 22.59
CA SER A 68 9.78 2.97 21.78
C SER A 68 9.63 1.46 21.53
N LEU A 69 9.19 0.70 22.55
CA LEU A 69 8.91 -0.73 22.39
C LEU A 69 7.76 -0.97 21.40
N ARG A 70 6.68 -0.21 21.50
CA ARG A 70 5.52 -0.30 20.61
C ARG A 70 5.90 0.01 19.16
N GLU A 71 6.65 1.09 18.93
CA GLU A 71 7.14 1.48 17.60
C GLU A 71 8.06 0.40 17.01
N SER A 72 8.95 -0.19 17.82
CA SER A 72 9.81 -1.31 17.41
C SER A 72 9.00 -2.54 17.00
N GLN A 73 7.98 -2.91 17.77
CA GLN A 73 7.08 -4.03 17.44
C GLN A 73 6.28 -3.77 16.16
N ALA A 74 5.80 -2.55 15.97
CA ALA A 74 5.10 -2.16 14.76
C ALA A 74 6.01 -2.23 13.52
N HIS A 75 7.25 -1.77 13.66
CA HIS A 75 8.26 -1.88 12.61
C HIS A 75 8.58 -3.35 12.27
N GLN A 76 8.75 -4.21 13.27
CA GLN A 76 9.00 -5.63 13.03
C GLN A 76 7.83 -6.28 12.26
N LYS A 77 6.58 -5.98 12.62
CA LYS A 77 5.41 -6.49 11.90
C LYS A 77 5.36 -6.06 10.45
N LEU A 78 5.77 -4.82 10.16
CA LEU A 78 5.92 -4.32 8.80
C LEU A 78 6.98 -5.12 8.04
N VAL A 79 8.16 -5.31 8.61
CA VAL A 79 9.25 -6.10 8.01
C VAL A 79 8.81 -7.53 7.71
N ASP A 80 8.15 -8.19 8.66
CA ASP A 80 7.63 -9.55 8.49
C ASP A 80 6.57 -9.62 7.38
N ASN A 81 5.72 -8.59 7.26
CA ASN A 81 4.71 -8.50 6.21
C ASN A 81 5.34 -8.40 4.82
N LEU A 82 6.29 -7.47 4.65
CA LEU A 82 7.02 -7.25 3.40
C LEU A 82 7.79 -8.52 2.99
N ALA A 83 8.50 -9.14 3.95
CA ALA A 83 9.22 -10.38 3.72
C ALA A 83 8.28 -11.51 3.28
N GLY A 84 7.12 -11.65 3.93
CA GLY A 84 6.11 -12.66 3.60
C GLY A 84 5.47 -12.46 2.23
N THR A 85 5.27 -11.23 1.77
CA THR A 85 4.85 -10.97 0.38
C THR A 85 5.96 -11.29 -0.60
N ASN A 86 7.19 -10.84 -0.32
CA ASN A 86 8.32 -11.06 -1.20
C ASN A 86 8.56 -12.55 -1.39
N GLN A 87 8.49 -13.35 -0.32
CA GLN A 87 8.56 -14.80 -0.40
C GLN A 87 7.47 -15.38 -1.31
N ALA A 88 6.20 -14.96 -1.17
CA ALA A 88 5.12 -15.44 -2.02
C ALA A 88 5.33 -15.08 -3.50
N ILE A 89 5.90 -13.91 -3.80
CA ILE A 89 6.28 -13.53 -5.17
C ILE A 89 7.38 -14.46 -5.69
N LEU A 90 8.44 -14.71 -4.91
CA LEU A 90 9.54 -15.60 -5.29
C LEU A 90 9.07 -17.04 -5.52
N GLU A 91 8.20 -17.57 -4.66
CA GLU A 91 7.62 -18.91 -4.80
C GLU A 91 6.81 -19.04 -6.11
N LYS A 92 6.06 -17.99 -6.47
CA LYS A 92 5.19 -18.01 -7.65
C LYS A 92 5.94 -17.71 -8.95
N TYR A 93 6.93 -16.83 -8.91
CA TYR A 93 7.57 -16.26 -10.09
C TYR A 93 9.06 -16.56 -10.20
N GLY A 94 9.69 -17.24 -9.24
CA GLY A 94 11.16 -17.39 -9.16
C GLY A 94 11.83 -17.82 -10.46
N ASN A 95 11.25 -18.79 -11.17
CA ASN A 95 11.78 -19.29 -12.45
C ASN A 95 11.65 -18.30 -13.63
N ARG A 96 10.92 -17.20 -13.43
CA ARG A 96 10.69 -16.13 -14.39
C ARG A 96 11.30 -14.81 -13.93
N ILE A 97 11.98 -14.76 -12.79
CA ILE A 97 12.64 -13.53 -12.35
C ILE A 97 13.94 -13.38 -13.14
N ALA A 98 14.11 -12.22 -13.77
CA ALA A 98 15.30 -11.90 -14.54
C ALA A 98 16.55 -11.89 -13.65
N SER A 99 17.65 -12.43 -14.15
CA SER A 99 18.94 -12.38 -13.47
C SER A 99 19.49 -10.94 -13.44
N PRO A 100 20.43 -10.62 -12.52
CA PRO A 100 21.09 -9.31 -12.50
C PRO A 100 21.70 -8.92 -13.85
N GLU A 101 22.25 -9.87 -14.59
CA GLU A 101 22.83 -9.65 -15.93
C GLU A 101 21.76 -9.25 -16.96
N GLN A 102 20.58 -9.88 -16.91
CA GLN A 102 19.46 -9.52 -17.79
C GLN A 102 18.93 -8.12 -17.47
N VAL A 103 18.84 -7.76 -16.18
CA VAL A 103 18.45 -6.41 -15.76
C VAL A 103 19.51 -5.39 -16.18
N ALA A 104 20.80 -5.71 -16.02
CA ALA A 104 21.91 -4.87 -16.47
C ALA A 104 21.90 -4.65 -17.99
N ALA A 105 21.63 -5.69 -18.78
CA ALA A 105 21.52 -5.57 -20.23
C ALA A 105 20.38 -4.64 -20.66
N GLN A 106 19.24 -4.66 -19.96
CA GLN A 106 18.08 -3.84 -20.29
C GLN A 106 18.18 -2.39 -19.78
N TYR A 107 18.68 -2.18 -18.56
CA TYR A 107 18.63 -0.90 -17.86
C TYR A 107 19.99 -0.21 -17.70
N GLY A 108 21.08 -0.86 -18.11
CA GLY A 108 22.44 -0.32 -18.07
C GLY A 108 22.81 0.21 -16.69
N LYS A 109 23.27 1.46 -16.65
CA LYS A 109 23.68 2.15 -15.40
C LYS A 109 22.59 2.26 -14.33
N ASN A 110 21.30 2.12 -14.70
CA ASN A 110 20.20 2.21 -13.75
C ASN A 110 19.79 0.85 -13.18
N ALA A 111 20.45 -0.25 -13.60
CA ALA A 111 20.02 -1.61 -13.27
C ALA A 111 20.01 -1.91 -11.77
N GLU A 112 20.94 -1.35 -11.00
CA GLU A 112 20.97 -1.49 -9.55
C GLU A 112 19.73 -0.85 -8.91
N VAL A 113 19.49 0.44 -9.17
CA VAL A 113 18.33 1.18 -8.65
C VAL A 113 17.00 0.51 -9.02
N TYR A 114 16.87 0.05 -10.26
CA TYR A 114 15.69 -0.68 -10.72
C TYR A 114 15.60 -2.07 -10.07
N GLY A 115 16.71 -2.77 -9.95
CA GLY A 115 16.82 -4.09 -9.34
C GLY A 115 16.53 -4.10 -7.84
N GLU A 116 16.81 -3.02 -7.12
CA GLU A 116 16.39 -2.86 -5.72
C GLU A 116 14.88 -2.70 -5.58
N ARG A 117 14.22 -2.13 -6.59
CA ARG A 117 12.79 -1.79 -6.52
C ARG A 117 11.86 -2.85 -7.07
N PHE A 118 12.31 -3.60 -8.07
CA PHE A 118 11.46 -4.52 -8.82
C PHE A 118 12.04 -5.92 -8.94
N HIS A 119 11.14 -6.91 -8.90
CA HIS A 119 11.33 -8.17 -9.58
C HIS A 119 10.93 -8.01 -11.05
N PHE A 120 11.85 -8.24 -11.97
CA PHE A 120 11.57 -8.21 -13.41
C PHE A 120 11.13 -9.59 -13.88
N LEU A 121 10.01 -9.68 -14.57
CA LEU A 121 9.50 -10.94 -15.12
C LEU A 121 10.01 -11.16 -16.53
N THR A 122 10.38 -12.39 -16.87
CA THR A 122 10.81 -12.81 -18.20
C THR A 122 9.77 -13.68 -18.92
N ASP A 123 9.84 -13.67 -20.25
CA ASP A 123 9.19 -14.67 -21.11
C ASP A 123 10.08 -15.91 -21.30
N GLY A 124 9.60 -16.89 -22.09
CA GLY A 124 10.36 -18.11 -22.38
C GLY A 124 11.65 -17.91 -23.19
N ASN A 125 11.86 -16.72 -23.75
CA ASN A 125 13.07 -16.33 -24.47
C ASN A 125 14.04 -15.52 -23.60
N GLY A 126 13.68 -15.26 -22.33
CA GLY A 126 14.47 -14.44 -21.41
C GLY A 126 14.31 -12.93 -21.60
N ASN A 127 13.34 -12.47 -22.39
CA ASN A 127 13.05 -11.04 -22.52
C ASN A 127 12.26 -10.56 -21.31
N ILE A 128 12.61 -9.38 -20.78
CA ILE A 128 11.85 -8.76 -19.70
C ILE A 128 10.48 -8.30 -20.23
N THR A 129 9.41 -8.84 -19.66
CA THR A 129 8.01 -8.61 -20.06
C THR A 129 7.14 -8.05 -18.95
N GLY A 130 7.64 -8.00 -17.71
CA GLY A 130 6.84 -7.53 -16.58
C GLY A 130 7.69 -7.02 -15.43
N LYS A 131 7.01 -6.44 -14.44
CA LYS A 131 7.61 -5.91 -13.21
C LYS A 131 6.67 -6.17 -12.05
N ILE A 132 7.23 -6.52 -10.88
CA ILE A 132 6.53 -6.62 -9.60
C ILE A 132 7.32 -5.82 -8.57
N LEU A 133 6.66 -5.01 -7.76
CA LEU A 133 7.27 -4.30 -6.66
C LEU A 133 7.78 -5.26 -5.57
N LYS A 134 9.05 -5.11 -5.17
CA LYS A 134 9.66 -5.91 -4.10
C LYS A 134 9.04 -5.61 -2.74
N ASP A 135 8.96 -4.32 -2.39
CA ASP A 135 8.44 -3.84 -1.11
C ASP A 135 6.91 -3.66 -1.15
N SER A 136 6.21 -4.69 -1.59
CA SER A 136 4.75 -4.72 -1.54
C SER A 136 4.25 -5.34 -0.23
N ALA A 137 3.27 -4.73 0.44
CA ALA A 137 2.66 -5.28 1.64
C ALA A 137 1.25 -5.80 1.36
N TYR A 138 0.79 -6.74 2.17
CA TYR A 138 -0.50 -7.39 2.00
C TYR A 138 -1.24 -7.53 3.34
N GLU A 139 -2.51 -7.10 3.37
CA GLU A 139 -3.44 -7.43 4.44
C GLU A 139 -4.65 -8.19 3.91
N ASN A 140 -5.03 -9.25 4.61
CA ASN A 140 -6.26 -9.98 4.36
C ASN A 140 -7.42 -9.31 5.11
N GLN A 141 -8.50 -8.97 4.41
CA GLN A 141 -9.66 -8.32 5.00
C GLN A 141 -10.49 -9.23 5.92
N THR A 142 -10.37 -10.55 5.77
CA THR A 142 -11.10 -11.53 6.60
C THR A 142 -10.48 -11.68 7.97
N ASP A 143 -9.19 -11.37 8.12
CA ASP A 143 -8.48 -11.33 9.40
C ASP A 143 -8.83 -10.09 10.22
N ALA A 144 -9.35 -9.03 9.59
CA ALA A 144 -9.73 -7.79 10.25
C ALA A 144 -10.84 -8.06 11.27
N GLN A 145 -10.67 -7.57 12.50
CA GLN A 145 -11.57 -7.85 13.63
C GLN A 145 -12.54 -6.69 13.90
N PHE A 146 -12.25 -5.49 13.42
CA PHE A 146 -13.07 -4.30 13.67
C PHE A 146 -14.43 -4.44 12.98
N ARG A 147 -15.50 -4.31 13.75
CA ARG A 147 -16.88 -4.31 13.26
C ARG A 147 -17.67 -3.23 13.98
N ASP A 148 -18.08 -2.20 13.24
CA ASP A 148 -19.05 -1.22 13.73
C ASP A 148 -20.30 -1.26 12.85
N ARG A 149 -21.25 -2.10 13.26
CA ARG A 149 -22.53 -2.25 12.55
C ARG A 149 -23.38 -0.98 12.62
N THR A 150 -23.23 -0.15 13.66
CA THR A 150 -23.98 1.10 13.81
C THR A 150 -23.59 2.12 12.75
N ARG A 151 -22.36 2.00 12.23
CA ARG A 151 -21.82 2.85 11.16
C ARG A 151 -21.66 2.11 9.83
N GLY A 152 -22.26 0.94 9.71
CA GLY A 152 -22.24 0.13 8.49
C GLY A 152 -20.86 -0.42 8.10
N ILE A 153 -19.87 -0.39 9.01
CA ILE A 153 -18.57 -1.03 8.80
C ILE A 153 -18.74 -2.52 9.08
N ASN A 154 -18.83 -3.27 7.99
CA ASN A 154 -18.93 -4.73 7.99
C ASN A 154 -17.84 -5.31 7.07
N SER A 155 -17.74 -6.64 7.02
CA SER A 155 -16.74 -7.36 6.22
C SER A 155 -16.72 -7.03 4.73
N SER A 156 -17.80 -6.49 4.15
CA SER A 156 -17.86 -6.09 2.73
C SER A 156 -17.15 -4.77 2.44
N ASN A 157 -16.89 -3.93 3.45
CA ASN A 157 -16.29 -2.60 3.29
C ASN A 157 -14.81 -2.55 3.72
N ILE A 158 -14.23 -3.69 4.11
CA ILE A 158 -12.85 -3.76 4.61
C ILE A 158 -11.84 -3.85 3.46
N CYS A 159 -12.26 -4.28 2.26
CA CYS A 159 -11.38 -4.36 1.09
C CYS A 159 -10.60 -3.06 0.83
N SER A 160 -11.25 -1.91 0.96
CA SER A 160 -10.63 -0.59 0.81
C SER A 160 -9.64 -0.26 1.93
N LEU A 161 -9.94 -0.66 3.17
CA LEU A 161 -9.06 -0.42 4.33
C LEU A 161 -7.84 -1.33 4.29
N ALA A 162 -8.02 -2.62 4.00
CA ALA A 162 -6.94 -3.57 3.84
C ALA A 162 -6.02 -3.21 2.66
N SER A 163 -6.59 -2.76 1.53
CA SER A 163 -5.79 -2.25 0.41
C SER A 163 -5.05 -0.96 0.77
N SER A 164 -5.67 -0.05 1.53
CA SER A 164 -5.02 1.18 1.99
C SER A 164 -3.89 0.90 2.97
N ALA A 165 -4.06 -0.07 3.87
CA ALA A 165 -3.03 -0.55 4.77
C ALA A 165 -1.84 -1.15 4.01
N GLY A 166 -2.10 -2.01 3.02
CA GLY A 166 -1.06 -2.55 2.14
C GLY A 166 -0.29 -1.46 1.41
N MET A 167 -0.99 -0.44 0.92
CA MET A 167 -0.40 0.73 0.29
C MET A 167 0.50 1.50 1.28
N LEU A 168 0.01 1.88 2.46
CA LEU A 168 0.79 2.61 3.48
C LEU A 168 2.04 1.83 3.92
N MET A 169 1.90 0.53 4.21
CA MET A 169 3.02 -0.32 4.58
C MET A 169 4.07 -0.44 3.48
N SER A 170 3.67 -0.47 2.20
CA SER A 170 4.61 -0.46 1.09
C SER A 170 5.50 0.78 1.01
N GLU A 171 5.07 1.90 1.58
CA GLU A 171 5.91 3.09 1.73
C GLU A 171 6.71 3.10 3.04
N GLY A 172 6.67 2.00 3.79
CA GLY A 172 7.35 1.84 5.06
C GLY A 172 6.66 2.57 6.22
N ILE A 173 5.36 2.86 6.10
CA ILE A 173 4.54 3.45 7.16
C ILE A 173 3.91 2.29 7.96
N PRO A 174 4.34 2.03 9.21
CA PRO A 174 3.76 0.97 10.03
C PRO A 174 2.44 1.42 10.66
N GLN A 175 1.64 0.46 11.15
CA GLN A 175 0.53 0.77 12.05
C GLN A 175 1.05 1.33 13.39
N HIS A 176 0.28 2.18 14.07
CA HIS A 176 0.69 2.70 15.39
C HIS A 176 0.55 1.65 16.49
N ASN A 177 -0.45 0.78 16.39
CA ASN A 177 -0.71 -0.25 17.38
C ASN A 177 -0.39 -1.64 16.84
N PRO A 178 0.74 -2.24 17.26
CA PRO A 178 1.10 -3.58 16.82
C PRO A 178 0.11 -4.65 17.30
N GLY A 179 -0.70 -4.39 18.33
CA GLY A 179 -1.73 -5.32 18.80
C GLY A 179 -2.91 -5.52 17.85
N GLN A 180 -3.09 -4.65 16.86
CA GLN A 180 -4.19 -4.69 15.89
C GLN A 180 -3.68 -4.78 14.44
N LYS A 181 -4.56 -5.20 13.53
CA LYS A 181 -4.29 -5.10 12.09
C LYS A 181 -4.37 -3.64 11.67
N PHE A 182 -3.63 -3.28 10.63
CA PHE A 182 -3.61 -1.89 10.20
C PHE A 182 -4.97 -1.48 9.57
N ALA A 183 -5.64 -2.38 8.87
CA ALA A 183 -7.01 -2.14 8.41
C ALA A 183 -8.00 -1.83 9.55
N ASP A 184 -7.83 -2.45 10.72
CA ASP A 184 -8.66 -2.21 11.91
C ASP A 184 -8.37 -0.82 12.50
N GLU A 185 -7.10 -0.41 12.53
CA GLU A 185 -6.68 0.92 12.96
C GLU A 185 -7.27 2.02 12.07
N LEU A 186 -7.20 1.83 10.74
CA LEU A 186 -7.80 2.74 9.76
C LEU A 186 -9.33 2.82 9.93
N ALA A 187 -9.98 1.70 10.26
CA ALA A 187 -11.41 1.66 10.55
C ALA A 187 -11.76 2.46 11.81
N GLY A 188 -11.00 2.27 12.89
CA GLY A 188 -11.17 3.01 14.15
C GLY A 188 -11.00 4.52 13.95
N GLY A 189 -9.93 4.93 13.27
CA GLY A 189 -9.70 6.34 12.95
C GLY A 189 -10.82 6.97 12.14
N PHE A 190 -11.38 6.24 11.16
CA PHE A 190 -12.54 6.71 10.39
C PHE A 190 -13.77 6.94 11.28
N VAL A 191 -14.07 6.00 12.19
CA VAL A 191 -15.19 6.11 13.15
C VAL A 191 -14.99 7.28 14.11
N GLU A 192 -13.75 7.58 14.51
CA GLU A 192 -13.54 8.70 15.44
C GLU A 192 -13.69 10.07 14.78
N ARG A 193 -13.32 10.21 13.51
CA ARG A 193 -13.34 11.49 12.80
C ARG A 193 -14.69 11.85 12.20
N ILE A 194 -15.45 10.86 11.74
CA ILE A 194 -16.71 11.13 11.03
C ILE A 194 -17.88 11.00 12.01
N PRO A 195 -18.68 12.05 12.23
CA PRO A 195 -19.88 11.97 13.06
C PRO A 195 -20.84 10.87 12.60
N SER A 196 -21.53 10.21 13.54
CA SER A 196 -22.50 9.15 13.20
C SER A 196 -23.67 9.65 12.36
N SER A 197 -24.04 10.94 12.48
CA SER A 197 -25.03 11.62 11.64
C SER A 197 -24.65 11.62 10.15
N ASP A 198 -23.36 11.54 9.86
CA ASP A 198 -22.81 11.69 8.50
C ASP A 198 -22.45 10.33 7.88
N ALA A 199 -22.63 9.23 8.63
CA ALA A 199 -22.19 7.86 8.35
C ALA A 199 -23.06 7.10 7.33
N GLN A 200 -23.64 7.78 6.34
CA GLN A 200 -24.38 7.11 5.27
C GLN A 200 -23.45 6.74 4.10
N LYS A 201 -23.41 5.43 3.74
CA LYS A 201 -22.62 4.75 2.68
C LYS A 201 -21.11 4.62 2.97
N PRO A 202 -20.70 3.63 3.79
CA PRO A 202 -19.34 3.50 4.30
C PRO A 202 -18.29 3.24 3.21
N SER A 203 -18.56 2.37 2.22
CA SER A 203 -17.60 2.06 1.15
C SER A 203 -17.20 3.29 0.33
N GLY A 204 -18.16 4.11 -0.09
CA GLY A 204 -17.91 5.34 -0.84
C GLY A 204 -17.22 6.43 -0.02
N ARG A 205 -17.42 6.46 1.31
CA ARG A 205 -16.74 7.40 2.20
C ARG A 205 -15.33 6.94 2.57
N ILE A 206 -15.10 5.67 2.84
CA ILE A 206 -13.76 5.13 3.14
C ILE A 206 -12.80 5.44 1.99
N THR A 207 -13.26 5.32 0.75
CA THR A 207 -12.46 5.73 -0.41
C THR A 207 -12.29 7.24 -0.56
N LYS A 208 -13.24 8.05 -0.09
CA LYS A 208 -13.11 9.52 -0.08
C LYS A 208 -12.11 9.98 0.98
N THR A 209 -12.03 9.28 2.10
CA THR A 209 -11.06 9.53 3.17
C THR A 209 -9.69 8.93 2.88
N PHE A 210 -9.48 8.30 1.73
CA PHE A 210 -8.16 7.76 1.36
C PHE A 210 -7.09 8.85 1.40
N GLY A 211 -7.35 10.02 0.80
CA GLY A 211 -6.42 11.16 0.83
C GLY A 211 -6.09 11.62 2.25
N GLU A 212 -7.13 11.77 3.10
CA GLU A 212 -6.97 12.13 4.50
C GLU A 212 -6.18 11.08 5.30
N ASN A 213 -6.44 9.80 5.08
CA ASN A 213 -5.69 8.71 5.70
C ASN A 213 -4.22 8.75 5.28
N VAL A 214 -3.93 8.96 4.00
CA VAL A 214 -2.54 9.11 3.54
C VAL A 214 -1.88 10.28 4.24
N GLU A 215 -2.53 11.45 4.28
CA GLU A 215 -1.96 12.63 4.93
C GLU A 215 -1.73 12.42 6.43
N ILE A 216 -2.69 11.84 7.16
CA ILE A 216 -2.57 11.60 8.60
C ILE A 216 -1.45 10.59 8.90
N TYR A 217 -1.47 9.42 8.26
CA TYR A 217 -0.55 8.34 8.59
C TYR A 217 0.86 8.54 8.03
N SER A 218 1.01 9.36 7.00
CA SER A 218 2.32 9.80 6.51
C SER A 218 2.85 11.03 7.24
N ASN A 219 2.16 11.54 8.27
CA ASN A 219 2.48 12.80 8.94
C ASN A 219 2.67 13.97 7.95
N GLY A 220 1.79 14.06 6.96
CA GLY A 220 1.78 15.12 5.95
C GLY A 220 2.86 15.00 4.88
N THR A 221 3.72 13.97 4.91
CA THR A 221 4.80 13.80 3.92
C THR A 221 4.29 13.30 2.56
N LYS A 222 3.08 12.72 2.52
CA LYS A 222 2.47 12.20 1.30
C LYS A 222 1.07 12.74 1.06
N THR A 223 0.67 12.73 -0.21
CA THR A 223 -0.67 13.07 -0.66
C THR A 223 -1.32 11.85 -1.31
N GLY A 224 -2.57 11.56 -0.95
CA GLY A 224 -3.37 10.53 -1.60
C GLY A 224 -4.15 11.11 -2.77
N HIS A 225 -4.10 10.42 -3.90
CA HIS A 225 -4.73 10.80 -5.15
C HIS A 225 -5.77 9.76 -5.58
N SER A 226 -6.72 10.19 -6.41
CA SER A 226 -7.65 9.28 -7.07
C SER A 226 -8.00 9.77 -8.46
N GLN A 227 -8.31 8.84 -9.35
CA GLN A 227 -8.74 9.15 -10.72
C GLN A 227 -9.92 8.28 -11.09
N ASP A 228 -11.06 8.93 -11.34
CA ASP A 228 -12.15 8.33 -12.07
C ASP A 228 -11.77 8.18 -13.54
N PRO A 229 -12.28 7.16 -14.24
CA PRO A 229 -11.96 7.02 -15.64
C PRO A 229 -12.71 8.12 -16.44
N ASN A 230 -12.09 8.59 -17.53
CA ASN A 230 -12.50 9.80 -18.28
C ASN A 230 -14.02 9.86 -18.58
N GLU A 231 -14.66 11.03 -18.35
CA GLU A 231 -16.11 11.24 -18.49
C GLU A 231 -16.66 10.93 -19.89
N GLN A 232 -15.88 11.14 -20.97
CA GLN A 232 -16.30 10.76 -22.33
C GLN A 232 -16.46 9.23 -22.48
N VAL A 233 -15.95 8.46 -21.52
CA VAL A 233 -16.03 7.01 -21.47
C VAL A 233 -17.05 6.54 -20.42
N ARG A 234 -17.52 7.41 -19.50
CA ARG A 234 -18.54 7.08 -18.47
C ARG A 234 -19.84 6.50 -19.03
N ASN A 235 -20.27 7.00 -20.20
CA ASN A 235 -21.48 6.53 -20.88
C ASN A 235 -21.22 5.33 -21.82
N ALA A 236 -19.97 4.85 -21.94
CA ALA A 236 -19.57 3.71 -22.76
C ALA A 236 -19.22 2.46 -21.93
N TYR A 237 -19.35 2.52 -20.60
CA TYR A 237 -19.09 1.39 -19.69
C TYR A 237 -20.27 0.40 -19.63
N THR A 238 -20.63 -0.15 -20.79
CA THR A 238 -21.17 -1.51 -20.86
C THR A 238 -20.02 -2.49 -20.63
N ASP A 239 -20.30 -3.78 -20.41
CA ASP A 239 -19.29 -4.84 -20.26
C ASP A 239 -18.39 -5.07 -21.51
N SER A 240 -18.24 -4.05 -22.38
CA SER A 240 -17.65 -4.07 -23.72
C SER A 240 -16.51 -3.06 -23.95
N GLY A 241 -15.77 -2.63 -22.92
CA GLY A 241 -14.33 -2.39 -23.06
C GLY A 241 -13.80 -1.01 -23.47
N LYS A 242 -13.70 -0.07 -22.52
CA LYS A 242 -12.66 0.97 -22.56
C LYS A 242 -12.00 1.14 -21.19
N TYR A 243 -10.87 0.50 -20.96
CA TYR A 243 -10.11 0.55 -19.70
C TYR A 243 -9.31 1.85 -19.58
N GLY A 244 -10.03 2.93 -19.30
CA GLY A 244 -9.51 4.31 -19.32
C GLY A 244 -8.34 4.58 -18.37
N ASN A 245 -8.13 3.72 -17.37
CA ASN A 245 -7.06 3.88 -16.37
C ASN A 245 -5.86 2.96 -16.60
N ASN A 246 -5.86 2.02 -17.56
CA ASN A 246 -4.75 1.05 -17.72
C ASN A 246 -3.39 1.71 -17.98
N ALA A 247 -3.35 2.74 -18.84
CA ALA A 247 -2.13 3.49 -19.10
C ALA A 247 -1.61 4.17 -17.83
N LYS A 248 -2.51 4.76 -17.03
CA LYS A 248 -2.14 5.43 -15.77
C LYS A 248 -1.67 4.43 -14.71
N ILE A 249 -2.34 3.29 -14.57
CA ILE A 249 -1.92 2.20 -13.68
C ILE A 249 -0.49 1.77 -14.06
N LYS A 250 -0.23 1.53 -15.35
CA LYS A 250 1.09 1.11 -15.82
C LYS A 250 2.15 2.18 -15.56
N GLU A 251 1.87 3.44 -15.86
CA GLU A 251 2.77 4.57 -15.60
C GLU A 251 3.16 4.64 -14.11
N LEU A 252 2.20 4.51 -13.20
CA LEU A 252 2.43 4.51 -11.76
C LEU A 252 3.30 3.31 -11.35
N LEU A 253 2.99 2.10 -11.83
CA LEU A 253 3.77 0.91 -11.54
C LEU A 253 5.21 0.98 -12.09
N ASP A 254 5.41 1.57 -13.27
CA ASP A 254 6.75 1.79 -13.85
C ASP A 254 7.57 2.77 -13.01
N ARG A 255 6.91 3.75 -12.40
CA ARG A 255 7.49 4.66 -11.40
C ARG A 255 7.57 4.03 -10.02
N GLY A 256 7.20 2.75 -9.89
CA GLY A 256 7.18 1.94 -8.69
C GLY A 256 6.23 2.40 -7.59
N ILE A 257 5.12 3.00 -8.01
CA ILE A 257 4.01 3.40 -7.17
C ILE A 257 2.92 2.36 -7.35
N PRO A 258 2.56 1.61 -6.30
CA PRO A 258 1.48 0.64 -6.37
C PRO A 258 0.12 1.36 -6.41
N VAL A 259 -0.92 0.66 -6.88
CA VAL A 259 -2.20 1.30 -7.22
C VAL A 259 -3.36 0.51 -6.65
N MET A 260 -4.23 1.13 -5.86
CA MET A 260 -5.52 0.51 -5.55
C MET A 260 -6.49 0.71 -6.72
N ALA A 261 -7.26 -0.31 -7.05
CA ALA A 261 -8.26 -0.24 -8.10
C ALA A 261 -9.60 -0.75 -7.58
N SER A 262 -10.68 0.00 -7.86
CA SER A 262 -12.04 -0.53 -7.74
C SER A 262 -12.31 -1.51 -8.88
N THR A 263 -12.99 -2.62 -8.57
CA THR A 263 -13.18 -3.78 -9.46
C THR A 263 -14.61 -4.33 -9.35
N LYS A 264 -14.94 -5.29 -10.22
CA LYS A 264 -16.14 -6.15 -10.23
C LYS A 264 -15.82 -7.60 -9.81
N LEU A 265 -14.79 -7.83 -9.00
CA LEU A 265 -14.46 -9.19 -8.53
C LEU A 265 -15.56 -9.80 -7.63
N SER A 266 -16.42 -8.97 -7.05
CA SER A 266 -17.62 -9.35 -6.31
C SER A 266 -18.86 -8.59 -6.82
N SER A 267 -20.05 -9.11 -6.51
CA SER A 267 -21.33 -8.50 -6.90
C SER A 267 -21.58 -7.13 -6.23
N SER A 268 -20.98 -6.88 -5.07
CA SER A 268 -21.06 -5.60 -4.36
C SER A 268 -19.97 -4.59 -4.78
N GLY A 269 -19.07 -4.97 -5.69
CA GLY A 269 -17.82 -4.25 -5.94
C GLY A 269 -16.73 -4.60 -4.93
N HIS A 270 -15.48 -4.48 -5.36
CA HIS A 270 -14.31 -4.86 -4.57
C HIS A 270 -13.12 -3.95 -4.85
N ILE A 271 -12.22 -3.75 -3.89
CA ILE A 271 -10.97 -3.00 -4.10
C ILE A 271 -9.79 -3.95 -3.96
N THR A 272 -8.91 -3.93 -4.95
CA THR A 272 -7.65 -4.67 -4.95
C THR A 272 -6.47 -3.73 -5.03
N TYR A 273 -5.30 -4.22 -4.66
CA TYR A 273 -4.04 -3.48 -4.61
C TYR A 273 -3.08 -4.02 -5.68
N ILE A 274 -2.87 -3.28 -6.77
CA ILE A 274 -2.04 -3.68 -7.91
C ILE A 274 -0.58 -3.32 -7.61
N VAL A 275 0.31 -4.30 -7.75
CA VAL A 275 1.73 -4.20 -7.40
C VAL A 275 2.67 -4.55 -8.55
N GLY A 276 2.11 -4.96 -9.68
CA GLY A 276 2.89 -5.30 -10.86
C GLY A 276 2.04 -5.64 -12.06
N TYR A 277 2.71 -6.04 -13.13
CA TYR A 277 2.08 -6.46 -14.37
C TYR A 277 2.98 -7.46 -15.14
N ASP A 278 2.35 -8.22 -16.03
CA ASP A 278 3.01 -9.12 -16.97
C ASP A 278 2.43 -8.91 -18.38
N GLU A 279 3.21 -8.28 -19.27
CA GLU A 279 2.77 -7.99 -20.64
C GLU A 279 2.69 -9.24 -21.52
N SER A 280 3.44 -10.30 -21.20
CA SER A 280 3.38 -11.55 -21.96
C SER A 280 2.05 -12.26 -21.77
N LYS A 281 1.46 -12.12 -20.57
CA LYS A 281 0.15 -12.68 -20.20
C LYS A 281 -1.00 -11.68 -20.28
N LYS A 282 -0.70 -10.39 -20.45
CA LYS A 282 -1.68 -9.29 -20.35
C LYS A 282 -2.43 -9.30 -19.02
N THR A 283 -1.69 -9.45 -17.91
CA THR A 283 -2.24 -9.48 -16.56
C THR A 283 -1.68 -8.38 -15.66
N TRP A 284 -2.53 -7.90 -14.75
CA TRP A 284 -2.13 -7.20 -13.54
C TRP A 284 -1.76 -8.21 -12.46
N ILE A 285 -0.76 -7.89 -11.66
CA ILE A 285 -0.36 -8.66 -10.48
C ILE A 285 -0.83 -7.89 -9.25
N THR A 286 -1.65 -8.55 -8.44
CA THR A 286 -2.45 -7.90 -7.41
C THR A 286 -2.32 -8.59 -6.06
N HIS A 287 -2.40 -7.79 -5.02
CA HIS A 287 -2.76 -8.18 -3.69
C HIS A 287 -4.28 -8.02 -3.56
N ASP A 288 -5.00 -9.15 -3.53
CA ASP A 288 -6.44 -9.18 -3.36
C ASP A 288 -6.77 -9.46 -1.88
N PRO A 289 -7.24 -8.46 -1.12
CA PRO A 289 -7.44 -8.62 0.31
C PRO A 289 -8.54 -9.63 0.67
N TYR A 290 -9.36 -10.08 -0.29
CA TYR A 290 -10.40 -11.08 -0.07
C TYR A 290 -9.97 -12.51 -0.46
N GLY A 291 -8.77 -12.69 -1.01
CA GLY A 291 -8.23 -13.99 -1.44
C GLY A 291 -8.05 -14.09 -2.95
N ASP A 292 -7.84 -15.29 -3.47
CA ASP A 292 -7.68 -15.53 -4.91
C ASP A 292 -9.01 -15.89 -5.56
N LYS A 293 -9.52 -15.01 -6.44
CA LYS A 293 -10.78 -15.21 -7.17
C LYS A 293 -10.71 -16.39 -8.14
N ASN A 294 -9.51 -16.77 -8.58
CA ASN A 294 -9.30 -17.89 -9.50
C ASN A 294 -9.42 -19.26 -8.82
N ARG A 295 -9.41 -19.28 -7.48
CA ARG A 295 -9.55 -20.48 -6.67
C ARG A 295 -10.97 -20.62 -6.12
N ALA A 296 -11.35 -21.86 -5.81
CA ALA A 296 -12.62 -22.13 -5.13
C ALA A 296 -12.68 -21.45 -3.75
N ASN A 297 -13.90 -21.22 -3.25
CA ASN A 297 -14.14 -20.63 -1.92
C ASN A 297 -13.53 -19.23 -1.73
N TYR A 298 -13.58 -18.39 -2.78
CA TYR A 298 -13.16 -16.99 -2.70
C TYR A 298 -13.75 -16.28 -1.45
N GLY A 299 -12.90 -15.65 -0.65
CA GLY A 299 -13.29 -15.06 0.64
C GLY A 299 -13.24 -16.00 1.85
N ARG A 300 -12.90 -17.28 1.66
CA ARG A 300 -12.83 -18.31 2.71
C ARG A 300 -11.59 -19.21 2.57
N GLN A 301 -10.55 -18.69 1.93
CA GLN A 301 -9.26 -19.35 1.77
C GLN A 301 -8.34 -19.02 2.95
N GLU A 302 -7.14 -19.58 2.94
CA GLU A 302 -6.07 -19.19 3.87
C GLU A 302 -5.75 -17.69 3.75
N SER A 303 -5.26 -17.10 4.85
CA SER A 303 -5.08 -15.64 4.94
C SER A 303 -4.13 -15.09 3.88
N THR A 304 -3.16 -15.88 3.41
CA THR A 304 -2.16 -15.50 2.40
C THR A 304 -2.61 -15.71 0.96
N ALA A 305 -3.79 -16.29 0.73
CA ALA A 305 -4.25 -16.68 -0.61
C ALA A 305 -4.32 -15.52 -1.61
N GLY A 306 -4.47 -14.28 -1.14
CA GLY A 306 -4.57 -13.09 -1.98
C GLY A 306 -3.24 -12.46 -2.41
N ARG A 307 -2.09 -13.07 -2.11
CA ARG A 307 -0.78 -12.51 -2.45
C ARG A 307 -0.41 -12.75 -3.92
N ALA A 308 -0.03 -11.68 -4.63
CA ALA A 308 0.51 -11.71 -5.99
C ALA A 308 -0.36 -12.50 -7.01
N ILE A 309 -1.66 -12.23 -7.03
CA ILE A 309 -2.66 -12.87 -7.90
C ILE A 309 -2.72 -12.18 -9.26
N GLU A 310 -2.82 -12.99 -10.32
CA GLU A 310 -2.94 -12.51 -11.69
C GLU A 310 -4.41 -12.31 -12.03
N TYR A 311 -4.74 -11.10 -12.48
CA TYR A 311 -6.02 -10.77 -13.10
C TYR A 311 -5.76 -10.15 -14.46
N GLY A 312 -6.59 -10.47 -15.47
CA GLY A 312 -6.43 -9.89 -16.81
C GLY A 312 -6.47 -8.36 -16.78
N GLN A 313 -5.65 -7.69 -17.59
CA GLN A 313 -5.58 -6.22 -17.64
C GLN A 313 -6.91 -5.56 -18.02
N ASN A 314 -7.78 -6.35 -18.66
CA ASN A 314 -9.10 -5.98 -19.13
C ASN A 314 -10.18 -6.89 -18.51
N ALA A 315 -9.93 -7.46 -17.34
CA ALA A 315 -10.86 -8.35 -16.67
C ALA A 315 -11.37 -7.71 -15.37
N HIS A 316 -12.54 -8.18 -14.92
CA HIS A 316 -13.10 -7.83 -13.62
C HIS A 316 -13.22 -6.32 -13.35
N GLY A 317 -13.36 -5.50 -14.39
CA GLY A 317 -13.41 -4.04 -14.26
C GLY A 317 -12.17 -3.41 -13.63
N ILE A 318 -11.00 -4.04 -13.72
CA ILE A 318 -9.74 -3.37 -13.37
C ILE A 318 -9.42 -2.40 -14.50
N GLY A 319 -9.29 -1.10 -14.19
CA GLY A 319 -8.97 -0.06 -15.18
C GLY A 319 -10.18 0.60 -15.86
N ASP A 320 -11.40 0.06 -15.68
CA ASP A 320 -12.67 0.69 -16.10
C ASP A 320 -13.32 1.52 -14.98
N ARG A 321 -12.64 1.60 -13.84
CA ARG A 321 -13.13 2.12 -12.55
C ARG A 321 -12.08 2.98 -11.88
N ARG A 322 -12.48 3.64 -10.79
CA ARG A 322 -11.62 4.53 -10.01
C ARG A 322 -10.36 3.81 -9.53
N ILE A 323 -9.23 4.50 -9.65
CA ILE A 323 -7.94 4.10 -9.09
C ILE A 323 -7.49 5.09 -8.01
N TYR A 324 -6.61 4.66 -7.12
CA TYR A 324 -6.04 5.45 -6.03
C TYR A 324 -4.55 5.15 -5.90
N TRP A 325 -3.76 6.16 -5.58
CA TRP A 325 -2.32 6.04 -5.36
C TRP A 325 -1.85 7.14 -4.41
N MET A 326 -0.63 7.05 -3.90
CA MET A 326 -0.02 8.11 -3.10
C MET A 326 1.33 8.53 -3.66
N GLU A 327 1.67 9.80 -3.47
CA GLU A 327 2.93 10.40 -3.89
C GLU A 327 3.49 11.27 -2.76
N ASP A 328 4.78 11.54 -2.82
CA ASP A 328 5.41 12.50 -1.91
C ASP A 328 4.82 13.90 -2.12
N LYS A 329 4.65 14.64 -1.03
CA LYS A 329 4.17 16.01 -1.06
C LYS A 329 5.33 16.93 -1.48
N ASN A 330 5.17 17.60 -2.62
CA ASN A 330 6.12 18.60 -3.12
C ASN A 330 6.08 19.90 -2.31
#